data_AF-A0A165DSG0-F1
#
_entry.id   AF-A0A165DSG0-F1
#
_cell.length_a   1.000
_cell.length_b   1.000
_cell.length_c   1.000
_cell.angle_alpha   90.00
_cell.angle_beta   90.00
_cell.angle_gamma   90.00
#
_symmetry.space_group_name_H-M   'P 1'
#
loop_
_entity.id
_entity.type
_entity.pdbx_description
1 polymer ?
#
loop_
_entity_poly.entity_id
_entity_poly.type
_entity_poly.pdbx_seq_one_letter_code
_entity_poly.pdbx_strand_id
1 'polypeptide(L)'
;TPGERQHYALTLLREVFNGLPPDWSVGVLYDIACQLSHRMAFGVSVFHAYGHQWACQLVFHPRKRDGFGLTDGEGCERFWSALRGLIACLRVSGYHRRLYILDRQMEYVAAQNIYKMGKWLARRW
;
A
#
# COMPACT_ATOMS: atom_id res chain seq x y z
N THR A 1 13.43 -10.52 18.44
CA THR A 1 12.19 -9.72 18.50
C THR A 1 11.12 -10.47 17.74
N PRO A 2 9.88 -10.66 18.24
CA PRO A 2 8.85 -11.26 17.40
C PRO A 2 8.71 -10.35 16.19
N GLY A 3 8.71 -10.93 14.98
CA GLY A 3 8.67 -10.20 13.71
C GLY A 3 7.41 -9.34 13.54
N GLU A 4 7.06 -9.05 12.30
CA GLU A 4 5.87 -8.26 11.96
C GLU A 4 4.63 -8.80 12.69
N ARG A 5 4.11 -8.03 13.67
CA ARG A 5 3.00 -8.48 14.49
C ARG A 5 1.70 -8.18 13.76
N GLN A 6 1.03 -9.24 13.28
CA GLN A 6 -0.20 -9.18 12.49
C GLN A 6 -1.34 -8.36 13.13
N HIS A 7 -1.37 -8.22 14.47
CA HIS A 7 -2.44 -7.51 15.16
C HIS A 7 -2.52 -6.02 14.83
N TYR A 8 -1.40 -5.36 14.50
CA TYR A 8 -1.43 -3.94 14.12
C TYR A 8 -2.13 -3.76 12.78
N ALA A 9 -1.77 -4.57 11.79
CA ALA A 9 -2.41 -4.57 10.48
C ALA A 9 -3.91 -4.89 10.59
N LEU A 10 -4.28 -5.91 11.37
CA LEU A 10 -5.69 -6.29 11.56
C LEU A 10 -6.52 -5.20 12.26
N THR A 11 -5.95 -4.53 13.26
CA THR A 11 -6.63 -3.41 13.94
C THR A 11 -6.85 -2.24 12.98
N LEU A 12 -5.83 -1.89 12.19
CA LEU A 12 -5.95 -0.82 11.19
C LEU A 12 -6.99 -1.15 10.13
N LEU A 13 -7.00 -2.39 9.62
CA LEU A 13 -8.01 -2.84 8.68
C LEU A 13 -9.41 -2.71 9.29
N ARG A 14 -9.60 -3.19 10.53
CA ARG A 14 -10.90 -3.07 11.21
C ARG A 14 -11.41 -1.64 11.27
N GLU A 15 -10.55 -0.69 11.66
CA GLU A 15 -10.93 0.73 11.72
C GLU A 15 -11.26 1.30 10.34
N VAL A 16 -10.50 0.94 9.31
CA VAL A 16 -10.80 1.33 7.93
C VAL A 16 -12.17 0.79 7.51
N PHE A 17 -12.46 -0.49 7.75
CA PHE A 17 -13.74 -1.10 7.39
C PHE A 17 -14.92 -0.52 8.18
N ASN A 18 -14.74 -0.11 9.44
CA ASN A 18 -15.78 0.59 10.20
C ASN A 18 -16.17 1.94 9.57
N GLY A 19 -15.25 2.57 8.83
CA GLY A 19 -15.46 3.85 8.14
C GLY A 19 -15.95 3.72 6.69
N LEU A 20 -15.95 2.52 6.11
CA LEU A 20 -16.36 2.29 4.73
C LEU A 20 -17.80 1.78 4.63
N PRO A 21 -18.52 2.08 3.53
CA PRO A 21 -19.84 1.51 3.30
C PRO A 21 -19.80 -0.04 3.27
N PRO A 22 -20.78 -0.73 3.87
CA PRO A 22 -20.75 -2.19 4.02
C PRO A 22 -20.92 -2.94 2.69
N ASP A 23 -21.42 -2.27 1.65
CA ASP A 23 -21.63 -2.79 0.29
C ASP A 23 -20.37 -2.70 -0.59
N TRP A 24 -19.31 -2.02 -0.14
CA TRP A 24 -18.08 -1.88 -0.91
C TRP A 24 -17.26 -3.17 -0.92
N SER A 25 -16.84 -3.58 -2.11
CA SER A 25 -15.85 -4.64 -2.29
C SER A 25 -14.44 -4.07 -2.15
N VAL A 26 -13.75 -4.42 -1.07
CA VAL A 26 -12.40 -3.92 -0.77
C VAL A 26 -11.36 -5.03 -0.94
N GLY A 27 -10.36 -4.77 -1.77
CA GLY A 27 -9.16 -5.58 -1.92
C GLY A 27 -8.01 -5.04 -1.07
N VAL A 28 -7.30 -5.91 -0.36
CA VAL A 28 -6.16 -5.55 0.49
C VAL A 28 -4.89 -6.22 -0.03
N LEU A 29 -3.85 -5.43 -0.29
CA LEU A 29 -2.51 -5.94 -0.56
C LEU A 29 -1.65 -5.87 0.69
N TYR A 30 -1.08 -7.01 1.09
CA TYR A 30 -0.25 -7.12 2.26
C TYR A 30 0.82 -8.19 2.06
N ASP A 31 2.04 -7.93 2.51
CA ASP A 31 3.20 -8.78 2.22
C ASP A 31 2.99 -10.22 2.69
N ILE A 32 2.36 -10.40 3.85
CA ILE A 32 2.04 -11.70 4.42
C ILE A 32 0.54 -12.00 4.38
N ALA A 33 -0.19 -11.47 3.39
CA ALA A 33 -1.64 -11.67 3.30
C ALA A 33 -2.05 -13.15 3.27
N CYS A 34 -1.19 -14.04 2.78
CA CYS A 34 -1.42 -15.48 2.79
C CYS A 34 -1.51 -16.10 4.19
N GLN A 35 -1.04 -15.40 5.22
CA GLN A 35 -1.17 -15.80 6.62
C GLN A 35 -2.45 -15.27 7.27
N LEU A 36 -3.14 -14.35 6.61
CA LEU A 36 -4.39 -13.74 7.07
C LEU A 36 -5.55 -14.37 6.28
N SER A 37 -6.20 -15.37 6.87
CA SER A 37 -7.48 -15.84 6.35
C SER A 37 -8.58 -15.05 7.05
N HIS A 38 -9.54 -14.50 6.30
CA HIS A 38 -10.99 -14.40 6.59
C HIS A 38 -11.64 -13.25 5.78
N ARG A 39 -12.78 -13.57 5.14
CA ARG A 39 -13.83 -12.68 4.55
C ARG A 39 -13.44 -11.59 3.54
N MET A 40 -12.17 -11.33 3.27
CA MET A 40 -11.71 -10.24 2.38
C MET A 40 -10.94 -10.75 1.16
N ALA A 41 -10.92 -9.94 0.10
CA ALA A 41 -10.04 -10.17 -1.03
C ALA A 41 -8.62 -9.72 -0.69
N PHE A 42 -7.74 -10.67 -0.35
CA PHE A 42 -6.34 -10.41 -0.04
C PHE A 42 -5.41 -10.71 -1.23
N GLY A 43 -4.37 -9.92 -1.41
CA GLY A 43 -3.29 -10.23 -2.34
C GLY A 43 -1.94 -9.91 -1.71
N VAL A 44 -0.89 -10.51 -2.27
CA VAL A 44 0.50 -10.19 -1.93
C VAL A 44 1.07 -9.35 -3.07
N SER A 45 1.68 -8.21 -2.76
CA SER A 45 2.32 -7.33 -3.75
C SER A 45 3.20 -8.12 -4.72
N VAL A 46 3.25 -7.72 -6.00
CA VAL A 46 3.79 -8.56 -7.09
C VAL A 46 5.23 -8.98 -6.81
N PHE A 47 6.07 -8.06 -6.34
CA PHE A 47 7.46 -8.36 -6.01
C PHE A 47 7.56 -9.34 -4.82
N HIS A 48 6.78 -9.08 -3.76
CA HIS A 48 6.74 -9.91 -2.55
C HIS A 48 6.22 -11.32 -2.83
N ALA A 49 5.26 -11.48 -3.75
CA ALA A 49 4.67 -12.77 -4.09
C ALA A 49 5.74 -13.77 -4.55
N TYR A 50 6.75 -13.33 -5.32
CA TYR A 50 7.85 -14.20 -5.77
C TYR A 50 8.72 -14.74 -4.63
N GLY A 51 8.75 -14.07 -3.47
CA GLY A 51 9.42 -14.55 -2.26
C GLY A 51 8.65 -15.64 -1.52
N HIS A 52 7.41 -15.92 -1.90
CA HIS A 52 6.55 -16.90 -1.24
C HIS A 52 6.55 -18.26 -1.95
N GLN A 53 6.08 -19.29 -1.25
CA GLN A 53 5.89 -20.63 -1.82
C GLN A 53 4.97 -20.62 -3.06
N TRP A 54 5.17 -21.58 -3.95
CA TRP A 54 4.46 -21.67 -5.24
C TRP A 54 2.93 -21.58 -5.12
N ALA A 55 2.33 -22.27 -4.14
CA ALA A 55 0.88 -22.21 -3.92
C ALA A 55 0.39 -20.79 -3.59
N CYS A 56 1.17 -20.01 -2.83
CA CYS A 56 0.85 -18.62 -2.52
C CYS A 56 0.89 -17.73 -3.78
N GLN A 57 1.86 -17.95 -4.66
CA GLN A 57 1.97 -17.25 -5.95
C GLN A 57 0.82 -17.57 -6.92
N LEU A 58 0.14 -18.70 -6.74
CA LEU A 58 -1.05 -19.01 -7.52
C LEU A 58 -2.29 -18.30 -6.96
N VAL A 59 -2.47 -18.35 -5.64
CA VAL A 59 -3.71 -17.93 -4.97
C VAL A 59 -3.76 -16.43 -4.67
N PHE A 60 -2.64 -15.85 -4.23
CA PHE A 60 -2.61 -14.48 -3.70
C PHE A 60 -1.93 -13.48 -4.64
N HIS A 61 -1.46 -13.91 -5.81
CA HIS A 61 -0.85 -12.99 -6.75
C HIS A 61 -1.92 -12.07 -7.38
N PRO A 62 -1.78 -10.73 -7.29
CA PRO A 62 -2.82 -9.79 -7.72
C PRO A 62 -3.08 -9.77 -9.22
N ARG A 63 -2.23 -10.40 -10.04
CA ARG A 63 -2.44 -10.57 -11.48
C ARG A 63 -3.31 -11.78 -11.83
N LYS A 64 -3.52 -12.67 -10.86
CA LYS A 64 -4.33 -13.89 -10.98
C LYS A 64 -5.61 -13.82 -10.17
N ARG A 65 -5.86 -12.68 -9.52
CA ARG A 65 -6.99 -12.47 -8.61
C ARG A 65 -7.78 -11.24 -9.05
N ASP A 66 -9.09 -11.44 -9.21
CA ASP A 66 -10.00 -10.38 -9.63
C ASP A 66 -10.07 -9.27 -8.57
N GLY A 67 -10.35 -8.04 -9.04
CA GLY A 67 -10.50 -6.86 -8.19
C GLY A 67 -9.21 -6.07 -7.92
N PHE A 68 -8.02 -6.59 -8.27
CA PHE A 68 -6.75 -5.86 -8.11
C PHE A 68 -6.28 -5.13 -9.38
N GLY A 69 -6.90 -5.40 -10.53
CA GLY A 69 -6.59 -4.71 -11.78
C GLY A 69 -5.10 -4.73 -12.12
N LEU A 70 -4.54 -3.57 -12.47
CA LEU A 70 -3.13 -3.44 -12.85
C LEU A 70 -2.20 -2.98 -11.71
N THR A 71 -2.63 -3.01 -10.45
CA THR A 71 -1.71 -2.65 -9.35
C THR A 71 -0.60 -3.69 -9.20
N ASP A 72 0.58 -3.25 -8.80
CA ASP A 72 1.69 -4.11 -8.38
C ASP A 72 1.84 -4.16 -6.85
N GLY A 73 1.08 -3.36 -6.11
CA GLY A 73 1.08 -3.34 -4.65
C GLY A 73 2.15 -2.46 -4.00
N GLU A 74 3.05 -1.86 -4.78
CA GLU A 74 4.20 -1.09 -4.26
C GLU A 74 3.87 0.40 -3.97
N GLY A 75 2.60 0.70 -3.71
CA GLY A 75 2.12 2.08 -3.54
C GLY A 75 2.70 2.73 -2.30
N CYS A 76 2.63 2.02 -1.17
CA CYS A 76 3.06 2.47 0.14
C CYS A 76 4.58 2.71 0.18
N GLU A 77 5.34 1.82 -0.44
CA GLU A 77 6.80 1.81 -0.50
C GLU A 77 7.31 3.00 -1.32
N ARG A 78 6.69 3.25 -2.48
CA ARG A 78 7.00 4.41 -3.32
C ARG A 78 6.66 5.72 -2.61
N PHE A 79 5.51 5.77 -1.95
CA PHE A 79 5.09 6.95 -1.19
C PHE A 79 6.07 7.22 -0.03
N TRP A 80 6.39 6.20 0.75
CA TRP A 80 7.40 6.30 1.82
C TRP A 80 8.75 6.76 1.28
N SER A 81 9.21 6.19 0.15
CA SER A 81 10.47 6.59 -0.49
C SER A 81 10.49 8.07 -0.90
N ALA A 82 9.36 8.61 -1.33
CA ALA A 82 9.20 10.03 -1.67
C ALA A 82 9.19 10.95 -0.44
N LEU A 83 8.81 10.43 0.73
CA LEU A 83 8.80 11.18 2.00
C LEU A 83 10.08 11.00 2.82
N ARG A 84 10.85 9.94 2.59
CA ARG A 84 11.98 9.54 3.47
C ARG A 84 13.01 10.64 3.71
N GLY A 85 13.24 11.51 2.71
CA GLY A 85 14.19 12.62 2.82
C GLY A 85 13.78 13.67 3.86
N LEU A 86 12.50 13.73 4.22
CA LEU A 86 11.98 14.66 5.22
C LEU A 86 12.19 14.18 6.65
N ILE A 87 12.52 12.90 6.88
CA ILE A 87 12.58 12.32 8.23
C ILE A 87 13.54 13.11 9.14
N ALA A 88 14.73 13.46 8.63
CA ALA A 88 15.74 14.15 9.42
C ALA A 88 15.29 15.56 9.86
N CYS A 89 14.79 16.38 8.93
CA CYS A 89 14.37 17.75 9.24
C CYS A 89 13.07 17.80 10.04
N LEU A 90 12.15 16.86 9.81
CA LEU A 90 10.86 16.82 10.49
C LEU A 90 10.95 16.35 11.94
N ARG A 91 11.96 15.54 12.30
CA ARG A 91 12.20 15.11 13.68
C ARG A 91 12.42 16.29 14.63
N VAL A 92 13.13 17.33 14.16
CA VAL A 92 13.45 18.53 14.95
C VAL A 92 12.49 19.70 14.69
N SER A 93 11.55 19.55 13.75
CA SER A 93 10.55 20.57 13.44
C SER A 93 9.40 20.58 14.44
N GLY A 94 8.86 21.78 14.73
CA GLY A 94 7.64 21.94 15.51
C GLY A 94 6.41 21.33 14.84
N TYR A 95 5.38 21.03 15.63
CA TYR A 95 4.18 20.30 15.20
C TYR A 95 3.52 20.86 13.93
N HIS A 96 3.16 22.16 13.93
CA HIS A 96 2.49 22.78 12.78
C HIS A 96 3.34 22.81 11.52
N ARG A 97 4.65 23.06 11.67
CA ARG A 97 5.59 23.05 10.54
C ARG A 97 5.74 21.65 9.96
N ARG A 98 5.76 20.62 10.81
CA ARG A 98 5.80 19.22 10.37
C ARG A 98 4.57 18.86 9.53
N LEU A 99 3.37 19.21 10.02
CA LEU A 99 2.13 18.97 9.28
C LEU A 99 2.13 19.68 7.94
N TYR A 100 2.45 20.98 7.93
CA TYR A 100 2.50 21.77 6.70
C TYR A 100 3.46 21.19 5.66
N ILE A 101 4.69 20.82 6.06
CA ILE A 101 5.68 20.26 5.12
C ILE A 101 5.22 18.90 4.59
N LEU A 102 4.67 18.03 5.43
CA LEU A 102 4.14 16.74 5.00
C LEU A 102 3.02 16.93 3.98
N ASP A 103 2.06 17.78 4.28
CA ASP A 103 0.92 18.09 3.41
C ASP A 103 1.38 18.59 2.04
N ARG A 104 2.26 19.60 2.00
CA ARG A 104 2.83 20.13 0.76
C ARG A 104 3.60 19.09 -0.05
N GLN A 105 4.34 18.20 0.61
CA GLN A 105 5.04 17.12 -0.08
C GLN A 105 4.06 16.08 -0.64
N MET A 106 2.98 15.76 0.08
CA MET A 106 1.95 14.84 -0.40
C MET A 106 1.24 15.38 -1.63
N GLU A 107 0.85 16.66 -1.62
CA GLU A 107 0.27 17.35 -2.77
C GLU A 107 1.22 17.32 -3.98
N TYR A 108 2.50 17.63 -3.75
CA TYR A 108 3.51 17.58 -4.81
C TYR A 108 3.65 16.17 -5.41
N VAL A 109 3.74 15.14 -4.56
CA VAL A 109 3.83 13.74 -5.01
C VAL A 109 2.58 13.34 -5.81
N ALA A 110 1.39 13.72 -5.36
CA ALA A 110 0.15 13.45 -6.07
C ALA A 110 0.13 14.11 -7.46
N ALA A 111 0.49 15.39 -7.55
CA ALA A 111 0.57 16.11 -8.82
C ALA A 111 1.58 15.47 -9.79
N GLN A 112 2.75 15.07 -9.28
CA GLN A 112 3.77 14.36 -10.08
C GLN A 112 3.29 12.99 -10.56
N ASN A 113 2.54 12.25 -9.74
CA ASN A 113 1.99 10.95 -10.12
C ASN A 113 0.96 11.09 -11.23
N ILE A 114 0.05 12.07 -11.14
CA ILE A 114 -0.94 12.35 -12.18
C ILE A 114 -0.24 12.77 -13.48
N TYR A 115 0.73 13.68 -13.42
CA TYR A 115 1.49 14.12 -14.59
C TYR A 115 2.21 12.97 -15.30
N LYS A 116 2.77 12.02 -14.54
CA LYS A 116 3.50 10.86 -15.09
C LYS A 116 2.58 9.70 -15.51
N MET A 117 1.30 9.74 -15.18
CA MET A 117 0.36 8.62 -15.36
C MET A 117 0.20 8.22 -16.84
N GLY A 118 0.06 9.19 -17.75
CA GLY A 118 -0.05 8.90 -19.19
C GLY A 118 1.19 8.18 -19.73
N LYS A 119 2.38 8.66 -19.38
CA LYS A 119 3.66 8.02 -19.76
C LYS A 119 3.82 6.63 -19.13
N TRP A 120 3.31 6.43 -17.92
CA TRP A 120 3.31 5.12 -17.28
C TRP A 120 2.39 4.13 -17.99
N LEU A 121 1.17 4.55 -18.36
CA LEU A 121 0.21 3.74 -19.11
C LEU A 121 0.80 3.33 -20.47
N ALA A 122 1.38 4.28 -21.21
CA ALA A 122 1.96 4.06 -22.53
C ALA A 122 3.18 3.10 -22.53
N ARG A 123 3.80 2.84 -21.37
CA ARG A 123 4.91 1.88 -21.24
C ARG A 123 4.45 0.47 -20.87
N ARG A 124 3.20 0.33 -20.40
CA ARG A 124 2.66 -0.91 -19.85
C ARG A 124 1.88 -1.71 -20.89
N TRP A 125 1.59 -1.08 -22.03
CA TRP A 125 1.09 -1.64 -23.28
C TRP A 125 2.19 -1.50 -24.34
#